data_AF-A0A1Q5Q5L8-F1
#
_entry.id   AF-A0A1Q5Q5L8-F1
#
_cell.length_a   1.000
_cell.length_b   1.000
_cell.length_c   1.000
_cell.angle_alpha   90.00
_cell.angle_beta   90.00
_cell.angle_gamma   90.00
#
_symmetry.space_group_name_H-M   'P 1'
#
loop_
_entity.id
_entity.type
_entity.pdbx_description
1 polymer ?
#
loop_
_entity_poly.entity_id
_entity_poly.type
_entity_poly.pdbx_seq_one_letter_code
_entity_poly.pdbx_strand_id
1 'polypeptide(L)'
;MKVPEDHVAIEAEFLAFLLSEALERIDRGEPAERFLAGYEKFLAEHAGQWLPRYFARFGEAAATHYHRGIAYLGRLTIAAAPL
;
A
#
# COMPACT_ATOMS: atom_id res chain seq x y z
N MET A 1 3.33 -15.75 -17.89
CA MET A 1 2.58 -14.48 -17.93
C MET A 1 3.26 -13.53 -16.95
N LYS A 2 3.73 -12.35 -17.38
CA LYS A 2 4.31 -11.35 -16.46
C LYS A 2 3.14 -10.59 -15.81
N VAL A 3 3.10 -10.51 -14.48
CA VAL A 3 2.12 -9.68 -13.78
C VAL A 3 2.50 -8.20 -14.04
N PRO A 4 1.54 -7.34 -14.44
CA PRO A 4 1.79 -5.90 -14.59
C PRO A 4 2.29 -5.25 -13.30
N GLU A 5 3.15 -4.24 -13.41
CA GLU A 5 3.80 -3.61 -12.25
C GLU A 5 2.81 -2.82 -11.37
N ASP A 6 1.68 -2.38 -11.94
CA ASP A 6 0.57 -1.69 -11.24
C ASP A 6 -0.42 -2.65 -10.57
N HIS A 7 -0.10 -3.95 -10.53
CA HIS A 7 -0.93 -4.91 -9.81
C HIS A 7 -0.96 -4.58 -8.31
N VAL A 8 -2.14 -4.52 -7.70
CA VAL A 8 -2.33 -4.13 -6.28
C VAL A 8 -1.39 -4.83 -5.30
N ALA A 9 -1.14 -6.12 -5.51
CA ALA A 9 -0.26 -6.90 -4.64
C ALA A 9 1.20 -6.43 -4.72
N ILE A 10 1.65 -6.04 -5.92
CA ILE A 10 3.02 -5.56 -6.15
C ILE A 10 3.21 -4.18 -5.52
N GLU A 11 2.27 -3.25 -5.75
CA GLU A 11 2.35 -1.93 -5.15
C GLU A 11 2.25 -1.98 -3.61
N ALA A 12 1.39 -2.85 -3.06
CA ALA A 12 1.29 -3.06 -1.62
C ALA A 12 2.58 -3.66 -1.03
N GLU A 13 3.20 -4.62 -1.72
CA GLU A 13 4.50 -5.19 -1.32
C GLU A 13 5.60 -4.13 -1.35
N PHE A 14 5.61 -3.25 -2.36
CA PHE A 14 6.58 -2.16 -2.44
C PHE A 14 6.42 -1.14 -1.31
N LEU A 15 5.18 -0.74 -0.98
CA LEU A 15 4.90 0.11 0.19
C LEU A 15 5.38 -0.53 1.49
N ALA A 16 5.11 -1.83 1.67
CA ALA A 16 5.57 -2.58 2.85
C ALA A 16 7.10 -2.67 2.92
N PHE A 17 7.76 -2.87 1.78
CA PHE A 17 9.22 -2.89 1.68
C PHE A 17 9.84 -1.56 2.12
N LEU A 18 9.32 -0.42 1.64
CA LEU A 18 9.83 0.90 2.01
C LEU A 18 9.71 1.15 3.52
N LEU A 19 8.58 0.80 4.13
CA LEU A 19 8.39 0.94 5.57
C LEU A 19 9.29 -0.03 6.38
N SER A 20 9.48 -1.25 5.89
CA SER A 20 10.34 -2.24 6.55
C SER A 20 11.81 -1.81 6.54
N GLU A 21 12.31 -1.31 5.40
CA GLU A 21 13.65 -0.74 5.33
C GLU A 21 13.80 0.48 6.24
N ALA A 22 12.81 1.37 6.26
CA ALA A 22 12.83 2.52 7.17
C ALA A 22 12.94 2.08 8.65
N LEU A 23 12.15 1.09 9.04
CA LEU A 23 12.16 0.53 10.40
C LEU A 23 13.53 -0.07 10.74
N GLU A 24 14.09 -0.92 9.87
CA GLU A 24 15.40 -1.54 10.10
C GLU A 24 16.53 -0.50 10.26
N ARG A 25 16.48 0.59 9.50
CA ARG A 25 17.47 1.67 9.62
C ARG A 25 17.33 2.43 10.92
N ILE A 26 16.11 2.75 11.32
CA ILE A 26 15.83 3.40 12.61
C ILE A 26 16.37 2.55 13.76
N ASP A 27 16.13 1.24 13.74
CA ASP A 27 16.61 0.32 14.77
C ASP A 27 18.15 0.25 14.86
N ARG A 28 18.84 0.49 13.74
CA ARG A 28 20.30 0.56 13.66
C ARG A 28 20.88 1.96 13.93
N GLY A 29 20.03 2.98 14.11
CA GLY A 29 20.46 4.37 14.20
C GLY A 29 21.00 4.95 12.89
N GLU A 30 20.58 4.38 11.76
CA GLU A 30 20.97 4.80 10.41
C GLU A 30 19.90 5.73 9.77
N PRO A 31 20.28 6.57 8.78
CA PRO A 31 19.33 7.41 8.05
C PRO A 31 18.22 6.60 7.36
N ALA A 32 16.96 6.94 7.65
CA ALA A 32 15.76 6.29 7.13
C ALA A 32 14.91 7.20 6.22
N GLU A 33 15.27 8.49 6.13
CA GLU A 33 14.49 9.55 5.49
C GLU A 33 14.24 9.25 4.02
N ARG A 34 15.20 8.62 3.33
CA ARG A 34 15.04 8.22 1.93
C ARG A 34 13.88 7.24 1.72
N PHE A 35 13.70 6.29 2.62
CA PHE A 35 12.65 5.26 2.50
C PHE A 35 11.29 5.83 2.88
N LEU A 36 11.22 6.66 3.92
CA LEU A 36 10.01 7.37 4.32
C LEU A 36 9.53 8.32 3.21
N ALA A 37 10.44 9.14 2.65
CA ALA A 37 10.12 10.00 1.52
C ALA A 37 9.71 9.21 0.28
N GLY A 38 10.32 8.04 0.06
CA GLY A 38 9.92 7.12 -1.00
C GLY A 38 8.51 6.59 -0.81
N TYR A 39 8.14 6.23 0.43
CA TYR A 39 6.80 5.75 0.78
C TYR A 39 5.76 6.84 0.54
N GLU A 40 5.99 8.05 1.07
CA GLU A 40 5.08 9.20 0.90
C GLU A 40 4.90 9.53 -0.58
N LYS A 41 6.00 9.63 -1.34
CA LYS A 41 5.95 9.94 -2.76
C LYS A 41 5.21 8.86 -3.56
N PHE A 42 5.52 7.59 -3.32
CA PHE A 42 4.89 6.49 -4.05
C PHE A 42 3.39 6.40 -3.73
N LEU A 43 3.02 6.61 -2.47
CA LEU A 43 1.63 6.66 -2.07
C LEU A 43 0.91 7.86 -2.72
N ALA A 44 1.51 9.04 -2.73
CA ALA A 44 0.90 10.24 -3.32
C ALA A 44 0.78 10.17 -4.84
N GLU A 45 1.79 9.68 -5.56
CA GLU A 45 1.86 9.74 -7.03
C GLU A 45 1.38 8.47 -7.73
N HIS A 46 1.39 7.32 -7.06
CA HIS A 46 1.02 6.02 -7.63
C HIS A 46 -0.16 5.40 -6.88
N ALA A 47 0.13 4.60 -5.85
CA ALA A 47 -0.84 3.72 -5.22
C ALA A 47 -2.08 4.47 -4.68
N GLY A 48 -1.88 5.63 -4.05
CA GLY A 48 -2.97 6.44 -3.49
C GLY A 48 -3.89 7.06 -4.54
N GLN A 49 -3.48 7.16 -5.81
CA GLN A 49 -4.31 7.70 -6.89
C GLN A 49 -5.49 6.78 -7.23
N TRP A 50 -5.36 5.48 -6.98
CA TRP A 50 -6.34 4.50 -7.45
C TRP A 50 -6.76 3.47 -6.41
N LEU A 51 -5.91 3.14 -5.42
CA LEU A 51 -6.23 2.15 -4.39
C LEU A 51 -7.52 2.44 -3.60
N PRO A 52 -7.85 3.69 -3.19
CA PRO A 52 -9.11 3.95 -2.49
C PRO A 52 -10.34 3.51 -3.29
N ARG A 53 -10.35 3.83 -4.59
CA ARG A 53 -11.44 3.46 -5.51
C ARG A 53 -11.42 1.97 -5.81
N TYR A 54 -10.24 1.37 -5.95
CA TYR A 54 -10.09 -0.07 -6.14
C TYR A 54 -10.70 -0.86 -4.99
N PHE A 55 -10.32 -0.57 -3.74
CA PHE A 55 -10.84 -1.30 -2.58
C PHE A 55 -12.35 -1.10 -2.38
N ALA A 56 -12.89 0.09 -2.69
CA ALA A 56 -14.34 0.31 -2.70
C ALA A 56 -15.04 -0.64 -3.69
N ARG A 57 -14.58 -0.68 -4.94
CA ARG A 57 -15.15 -1.54 -6.00
C ARG A 57 -14.95 -3.02 -5.73
N PHE A 58 -13.79 -3.39 -5.18
CA PHE A 58 -13.49 -4.76 -4.80
C PHE A 58 -14.47 -5.25 -3.74
N GLY A 59 -14.78 -4.41 -2.74
CA GLY A 59 -15.77 -4.73 -1.71
C GLY A 59 -17.17 -4.93 -2.28
N GLU A 60 -17.60 -4.06 -3.21
CA GLU A 60 -18.89 -4.16 -3.90
C GLU A 60 -19.02 -5.44 -4.73
N ALA A 61 -17.94 -5.82 -5.44
CA ALA A 61 -17.93 -6.97 -6.34
C ALA A 61 -17.63 -8.32 -5.65
N ALA A 62 -17.13 -8.31 -4.42
CA ALA A 62 -16.68 -9.52 -3.74
C ALA A 62 -17.85 -10.47 -3.40
N ALA A 63 -17.76 -11.69 -3.94
CA ALA A 63 -18.76 -12.75 -3.73
C ALA A 63 -18.70 -13.38 -2.32
N THR A 64 -17.54 -13.33 -1.67
CA THR A 64 -17.33 -13.97 -0.36
C THR A 64 -17.10 -12.93 0.73
N HIS A 65 -17.54 -13.24 1.96
CA HIS A 65 -17.24 -12.42 3.14
C HIS A 65 -15.73 -12.20 3.37
N TYR A 66 -14.90 -13.20 3.07
CA TYR A 66 -13.44 -13.10 3.17
C TYR A 66 -12.88 -11.95 2.31
N HIS A 67 -13.15 -11.97 1.00
CA HIS A 67 -12.69 -10.91 0.10
C HIS A 67 -13.31 -9.54 0.41
N ARG A 68 -14.56 -9.47 0.91
CA ARG A 68 -15.13 -8.21 1.43
C ARG A 68 -14.32 -7.70 2.62
N GLY A 69 -13.92 -8.58 3.53
CA GLY A 69 -13.05 -8.25 4.66
C GLY A 69 -11.72 -7.66 4.21
N ILE A 70 -11.06 -8.27 3.21
CA ILE A 70 -9.82 -7.73 2.62
C ILE A 70 -10.07 -6.34 2.03
N ALA A 71 -11.17 -6.16 1.30
CA ALA A 71 -11.52 -4.87 0.72
C ALA A 71 -11.71 -3.77 1.79
N TYR A 72 -12.39 -4.09 2.90
CA TYR A 72 -12.55 -3.18 4.02
C TYR A 72 -11.22 -2.84 4.69
N LEU A 73 -10.38 -3.85 4.95
CA LEU A 73 -9.07 -3.65 5.54
C LEU A 73 -8.21 -2.74 4.67
N GLY A 74 -8.07 -3.06 3.38
CA GLY A 74 -7.30 -2.26 2.43
C GLY A 74 -7.80 -0.83 2.32
N ARG A 75 -9.13 -0.63 2.25
CA ARG A 75 -9.72 0.72 2.22
C ARG A 75 -9.38 1.54 3.45
N LEU A 76 -9.51 0.96 4.64
CA LEU A 76 -9.23 1.65 5.90
C LEU A 76 -7.74 1.92 6.08
N THR A 77 -6.88 0.98 5.71
CA THR A 77 -5.42 1.17 5.72
C THR A 77 -5.01 2.35 4.85
N ILE A 78 -5.51 2.44 3.62
CA ILE A 78 -5.18 3.55 2.73
C ILE A 78 -5.77 4.88 3.22
N ALA A 79 -6.98 4.87 3.79
CA ALA A 79 -7.58 6.08 4.35
C ALA A 79 -6.86 6.63 5.58
N ALA A 80 -6.16 5.76 6.33
CA ALA A 80 -5.36 6.14 7.49
C ALA A 80 -3.92 6.51 7.14
N ALA A 81 -3.48 6.25 5.91
CA ALA A 81 -2.13 6.54 5.48
C ALA A 81 -1.93 8.06 5.31
N PRO A 82 -0.73 8.59 5.64
CA PRO A 82 -0.42 10.00 5.45
C PRO A 82 -0.30 10.29 3.94
N LEU A 83 -1.37 10.88 3.38
CA LEU A 83 -1.41 11.42 2.02
C LEU A 83 -1.16 12.93 2.04
#